data_AF-A0A6C0B235-F1
#
_entry.id   AF-A0A6C0B235-F1
#
_cell.length_a   1.000
_cell.length_b   1.000
_cell.length_c   1.000
_cell.angle_alpha   90.00
_cell.angle_beta   90.00
_cell.angle_gamma   90.00
#
_symmetry.space_group_name_H-M   'P 1'
#
loop_
_entity.id
_entity.type
_entity.pdbx_description
1 polymer ?
#
loop_
_entity_poly.entity_id
_entity_poly.type
_entity_poly.pdbx_seq_one_letter_code
_entity_poly.pdbx_strand_id
1 'polypeptide(L)'
;MGKTAERFAETGNAAILAIIHTAYGAFISYVLYYLFDEFDDSWKARSSLYQITDVSVEIMLIAIFGYWASEITQLIPPIFPTSKAKELAVDSWVSGIFFVIALFLFLDELTEKLKYIQNKFFEDLFSWIFPKYGSIVDMNLSYTPTTEEELKAHNDENNISKKVTTGSAHATDHAHAGHGK
;
A
#
# COMPACT_ATOMS: atom_id res chain seq x y z
N MET A 1 -17.50 -37.72 -15.94
CA MET A 1 -18.24 -36.56 -15.40
C MET A 1 -18.84 -35.79 -16.57
N GLY A 2 -20.09 -35.32 -16.49
CA GLY A 2 -20.63 -34.46 -17.55
C GLY A 2 -19.93 -33.10 -17.57
N LYS A 3 -19.75 -32.49 -18.74
CA LYS A 3 -19.05 -31.19 -18.90
C LYS A 3 -19.55 -30.09 -17.95
N THR A 4 -20.84 -30.11 -17.62
CA THR A 4 -21.47 -29.16 -16.70
C THR A 4 -21.06 -29.41 -15.24
N ALA A 5 -21.00 -30.68 -14.82
CA ALA A 5 -20.60 -31.04 -13.46
C ALA A 5 -19.12 -30.73 -13.19
N GLU A 6 -18.25 -30.92 -14.19
CA GLU A 6 -16.83 -30.55 -14.09
C GLU A 6 -16.65 -29.03 -13.95
N ARG A 7 -17.42 -28.23 -14.71
CA ARG A 7 -17.41 -26.75 -14.56
C ARG A 7 -17.85 -26.29 -13.18
N PHE A 8 -18.88 -26.92 -12.60
CA PHE A 8 -19.31 -26.59 -11.24
C PHE A 8 -18.24 -26.96 -10.19
N ALA A 9 -17.57 -28.09 -10.37
CA ALA A 9 -16.44 -28.50 -9.52
C ALA A 9 -15.28 -27.50 -9.61
N GLU A 10 -14.90 -27.05 -10.81
CA GLU A 10 -13.89 -26.01 -11.04
C GLU A 10 -14.25 -24.72 -10.29
N THR A 11 -15.48 -24.22 -10.45
CA THR A 11 -15.93 -23.00 -9.77
C THR A 11 -15.96 -23.15 -8.25
N GLY A 12 -16.32 -24.34 -7.74
CA GLY A 12 -16.35 -24.61 -6.31
C GLY A 12 -14.95 -24.60 -5.69
N ASN A 13 -13.99 -25.29 -6.33
CA ASN A 13 -12.59 -25.27 -5.90
C ASN A 13 -12.02 -23.86 -5.95
N ALA A 14 -12.29 -23.09 -7.01
CA ALA A 14 -11.88 -21.70 -7.12
C ALA A 14 -12.41 -20.83 -5.96
N ALA A 15 -13.69 -20.99 -5.60
CA ALA A 15 -14.31 -20.25 -4.50
C ALA A 15 -13.70 -20.61 -3.14
N ILE A 16 -13.39 -21.89 -2.91
CA ILE A 16 -12.73 -22.33 -1.67
C ILE A 16 -11.32 -21.76 -1.57
N LEU A 17 -10.55 -21.84 -2.66
CA LEU A 17 -9.20 -21.29 -2.73
C LEU A 17 -9.20 -19.78 -2.52
N ALA A 18 -10.18 -19.06 -3.07
CA ALA A 18 -10.37 -17.64 -2.83
C ALA A 18 -10.53 -17.32 -1.34
N ILE A 19 -11.36 -18.08 -0.61
CA ILE A 19 -11.55 -17.92 0.84
C ILE A 19 -10.24 -18.18 1.59
N ILE A 20 -9.53 -19.26 1.24
CA ILE A 20 -8.24 -19.61 1.87
C ILE A 20 -7.20 -18.51 1.67
N HIS A 21 -7.04 -18.00 0.45
CA HIS A 21 -6.09 -16.93 0.14
C HIS A 21 -6.47 -15.60 0.82
N THR A 22 -7.76 -15.31 0.93
CA THR A 22 -8.24 -14.14 1.69
C THR A 22 -7.88 -14.27 3.16
N ALA A 23 -8.04 -15.46 3.75
CA ALA A 23 -7.64 -15.72 5.13
C ALA A 23 -6.12 -15.60 5.32
N TYR A 24 -5.31 -16.06 4.36
CA TYR A 24 -3.86 -15.83 4.39
C TYR A 24 -3.51 -14.34 4.35
N GLY A 25 -4.14 -13.55 3.48
CA GLY A 25 -3.88 -12.12 3.42
C GLY A 25 -4.27 -11.39 4.71
N ALA A 26 -5.41 -11.76 5.31
CA ALA A 26 -5.81 -11.22 6.62
C ALA A 26 -4.80 -11.58 7.73
N PHE A 27 -4.33 -12.83 7.75
CA PHE A 27 -3.32 -13.28 8.70
C PHE A 27 -1.98 -12.55 8.50
N ILE A 28 -1.51 -12.43 7.25
CA ILE A 28 -0.26 -11.72 6.92
C ILE A 28 -0.36 -10.26 7.34
N SER A 29 -1.46 -9.57 7.02
CA SER A 29 -1.71 -8.20 7.46
C SER A 29 -1.63 -8.06 8.97
N TYR A 30 -2.29 -8.95 9.72
CA TYR A 30 -2.24 -8.94 11.17
C TYR A 30 -0.80 -9.11 11.70
N VAL A 31 -0.01 -10.00 11.10
CA VAL A 31 1.41 -10.17 11.48
C VAL A 31 2.21 -8.91 11.18
N LEU A 32 2.02 -8.30 10.01
CA LEU A 32 2.75 -7.09 9.61
C LEU A 32 2.40 -5.89 10.50
N TYR A 33 1.13 -5.75 10.90
CA TYR A 33 0.67 -4.73 11.84
C TYR A 33 1.49 -4.72 13.14
N TYR A 34 1.91 -5.88 13.64
CA TYR A 34 2.75 -5.96 14.85
C TYR A 34 4.26 -5.86 14.58
N LEU A 35 4.70 -6.03 13.34
CA LEU A 35 6.13 -6.04 13.00
C LEU A 35 6.66 -4.69 12.54
N PHE A 36 5.80 -3.82 12.02
CA PHE A 36 6.19 -2.55 11.41
C PHE A 36 5.56 -1.35 12.12
N ASP A 37 6.23 -0.21 12.01
CA ASP A 37 5.75 1.05 12.59
C ASP A 37 4.46 1.50 11.86
N GLU A 38 3.47 1.99 12.59
CA GLU A 38 2.24 2.54 11.98
C GLU A 38 2.55 3.77 11.11
N PHE A 39 1.72 4.02 10.08
CA PHE A 39 1.84 5.24 9.28
C PHE A 39 1.36 6.48 10.02
N ASP A 40 2.21 7.03 10.88
CA ASP A 40 1.92 8.21 11.69
C ASP A 40 2.92 9.36 11.45
N ASP A 41 2.74 10.46 12.19
CA ASP A 41 3.65 11.61 12.09
C ASP A 41 5.08 11.29 12.57
N SER A 42 5.23 10.29 13.45
CA SER A 42 6.53 9.84 13.93
C SER A 42 7.31 9.12 12.82
N TRP A 43 6.64 8.26 12.05
CA TRP A 43 7.19 7.59 10.88
C TRP A 43 7.52 8.58 9.76
N LYS A 44 6.65 9.56 9.50
CA LYS A 44 6.88 10.62 8.51
C LYS A 44 8.10 11.49 8.83
N ALA A 45 8.40 11.68 10.12
CA ALA A 45 9.56 12.42 10.59
C ALA A 45 10.90 11.66 10.48
N ARG A 46 10.88 10.35 10.21
CA ARG A 46 12.09 9.54 9.99
C ARG A 46 12.81 9.95 8.70
N SER A 47 14.06 9.52 8.58
CA SER A 47 14.85 9.76 7.36
C SER A 47 14.24 9.05 6.15
N SER A 48 14.43 9.62 4.95
CA SER A 48 13.92 9.01 3.71
C SER A 48 14.50 7.61 3.47
N LEU A 49 15.74 7.36 3.91
CA LEU A 49 16.36 6.03 3.80
C LEU A 49 15.65 5.01 4.69
N TYR A 50 15.28 5.40 5.91
CA TYR A 50 14.49 4.55 6.80
C TYR A 50 13.13 4.25 6.16
N GLN A 51 12.42 5.26 5.68
CA GLN A 51 11.09 5.11 5.04
C GLN A 51 11.12 4.14 3.85
N ILE A 52 12.10 4.28 2.96
CA ILE A 52 12.28 3.37 1.82
C ILE A 52 12.60 1.95 2.30
N THR A 53 13.48 1.82 3.29
CA THR A 53 13.91 0.51 3.80
C THR A 53 12.74 -0.21 4.48
N ASP A 54 12.00 0.49 5.35
CA ASP A 54 10.83 -0.01 6.05
C ASP A 54 9.81 -0.61 5.06
N VAL A 55 9.37 0.20 4.09
CA VAL A 55 8.43 -0.22 3.03
C VAL A 55 9.02 -1.35 2.17
N SER A 56 10.32 -1.31 1.85
CA SER A 56 10.96 -2.37 1.05
C SER A 56 10.97 -3.71 1.79
N VAL A 57 11.20 -3.70 3.10
CA VAL A 57 11.19 -4.92 3.93
C VAL A 57 9.77 -5.44 4.08
N GLU A 58 8.77 -4.57 4.27
CA GLU A 58 7.35 -4.96 4.25
C GLU A 58 6.99 -5.71 2.96
N ILE A 59 7.28 -5.10 1.80
CA ILE A 59 7.00 -5.68 0.47
C ILE A 59 7.75 -7.00 0.28
N MET A 60 9.00 -7.08 0.73
CA MET A 60 9.80 -8.30 0.64
C MET A 60 9.17 -9.44 1.45
N LEU A 61 8.76 -9.18 2.70
CA LEU A 61 8.12 -10.19 3.55
C LEU A 61 6.79 -10.65 2.96
N ILE A 62 5.98 -9.72 2.47
CA ILE A 62 4.76 -10.01 1.73
C ILE A 62 5.02 -10.98 0.58
N ALA A 63 6.02 -10.69 -0.26
CA ALA A 63 6.34 -11.52 -1.42
C ALA A 63 6.77 -12.93 -1.00
N ILE A 64 7.59 -13.03 0.06
CA ILE A 64 8.01 -14.32 0.64
C ILE A 64 6.80 -15.10 1.17
N PHE A 65 5.93 -14.48 1.95
CA PHE A 65 4.74 -15.14 2.49
C PHE A 65 3.75 -15.53 1.40
N GLY A 66 3.53 -14.69 0.39
CA GLY A 66 2.68 -14.99 -0.76
C GLY A 66 3.19 -16.18 -1.56
N TYR A 67 4.50 -16.24 -1.80
CA TYR A 67 5.12 -17.39 -2.45
C TYR A 67 4.88 -18.68 -1.66
N TRP A 68 5.19 -18.68 -0.36
CA TRP A 68 5.01 -19.87 0.48
C TRP A 68 3.56 -20.27 0.66
N ALA A 69 2.64 -19.30 0.78
CA ALA A 69 1.21 -19.57 0.82
C ALA A 69 0.76 -20.32 -0.44
N SER A 70 1.18 -19.84 -1.62
CA SER A 70 0.89 -20.48 -2.91
C SER A 70 1.42 -21.92 -2.97
N GLU A 71 2.68 -22.15 -2.57
CA GLU A 71 3.29 -23.49 -2.54
C GLU A 71 2.55 -24.44 -1.58
N ILE A 72 2.13 -23.95 -0.41
CA ILE A 72 1.37 -24.75 0.55
C ILE A 72 -0.01 -25.11 -0.02
N THR A 73 -0.69 -24.19 -0.70
CA THR A 73 -2.00 -24.50 -1.31
C THR A 73 -1.93 -25.57 -2.39
N GLN A 74 -0.84 -25.67 -3.14
CA GLN A 74 -0.67 -26.74 -4.14
C GLN A 74 -0.59 -28.14 -3.51
N LEU A 75 -0.26 -28.24 -2.21
CA LEU A 75 -0.25 -29.50 -1.48
C LEU A 75 -1.65 -29.92 -0.99
N ILE A 76 -2.63 -29.01 -1.04
CA ILE A 76 -4.00 -29.29 -0.60
C ILE A 76 -4.76 -29.95 -1.74
N PRO A 77 -5.23 -31.21 -1.58
CA PRO A 77 -6.00 -31.86 -2.63
C PRO A 77 -7.32 -31.11 -2.88
N PRO A 78 -7.77 -31.02 -4.14
CA PRO A 78 -9.00 -30.31 -4.48
C PRO A 78 -10.21 -30.99 -3.83
N ILE A 79 -11.12 -30.18 -3.29
CA ILE A 79 -12.32 -30.69 -2.61
C ILE A 79 -13.26 -31.36 -3.62
N PHE A 80 -13.43 -30.74 -4.80
CA PHE A 80 -14.18 -31.33 -5.89
C PHE A 80 -13.24 -31.93 -6.94
N PRO A 81 -13.44 -33.19 -7.35
CA PRO A 81 -12.55 -33.84 -8.31
C PRO A 81 -12.65 -33.20 -9.69
N THR A 82 -11.52 -32.74 -10.20
CA THR A 82 -11.36 -32.15 -11.55
C THR A 82 -10.15 -32.74 -12.25
N SER A 83 -10.02 -32.49 -13.56
CA SER A 83 -8.80 -32.86 -14.29
C SER A 83 -7.59 -32.06 -13.80
N LYS A 84 -6.42 -32.70 -13.71
CA LYS A 84 -5.17 -32.11 -13.19
C LYS A 84 -4.75 -30.81 -13.88
N ALA A 85 -4.97 -30.72 -15.20
CA ALA A 85 -4.66 -29.51 -15.96
C ALA A 85 -5.53 -28.32 -15.54
N LYS A 86 -6.77 -28.56 -15.16
CA LYS A 86 -7.72 -27.51 -14.75
C LYS A 86 -7.54 -27.10 -13.30
N GLU A 87 -7.21 -28.06 -12.44
CA GLU A 87 -6.78 -27.81 -11.06
C GLU A 87 -5.60 -26.83 -11.04
N LEU A 88 -4.53 -27.14 -11.78
CA LEU A 88 -3.34 -26.27 -11.85
C LEU A 88 -3.67 -24.86 -12.40
N ALA A 89 -4.55 -24.78 -13.40
CA ALA A 89 -4.96 -23.51 -13.99
C ALA A 89 -5.79 -22.66 -13.00
N VAL A 90 -6.70 -23.28 -12.26
CA VAL A 90 -7.50 -22.61 -11.23
C VAL A 90 -6.59 -22.16 -10.09
N ASP A 91 -5.72 -23.03 -9.58
CA ASP A 91 -4.83 -22.72 -8.45
C ASP A 91 -3.92 -21.54 -8.76
N SER A 92 -3.25 -21.54 -9.92
CA SER A 92 -2.33 -20.47 -10.31
C SER A 92 -3.06 -19.13 -10.49
N TRP A 93 -4.22 -19.15 -11.13
CA TRP A 93 -4.98 -17.93 -11.40
C TRP A 93 -5.64 -17.35 -10.14
N VAL A 94 -6.27 -18.21 -9.33
CA VAL A 94 -6.94 -17.81 -8.09
C VAL A 94 -5.93 -17.34 -7.05
N SER A 95 -4.81 -18.06 -6.88
CA SER A 95 -3.75 -17.67 -5.95
C SER A 95 -3.23 -16.26 -6.23
N GLY A 96 -2.85 -15.99 -7.50
CA GLY A 96 -2.31 -14.68 -7.88
C GLY A 96 -3.30 -13.54 -7.67
N ILE A 97 -4.54 -13.69 -8.14
CA ILE A 97 -5.56 -12.62 -8.04
C ILE A 97 -5.99 -12.38 -6.61
N PHE A 98 -6.28 -13.44 -5.85
CA PHE A 98 -6.75 -13.27 -4.47
C PHE A 98 -5.63 -12.83 -3.54
N PHE A 99 -4.37 -13.18 -3.82
CA PHE A 99 -3.24 -12.59 -3.11
C PHE A 99 -3.16 -11.08 -3.31
N VAL A 100 -3.25 -10.59 -4.55
CA VAL A 100 -3.24 -9.15 -4.85
C VAL A 100 -4.44 -8.43 -4.24
N ILE A 101 -5.65 -9.01 -4.32
CA ILE A 101 -6.84 -8.44 -3.71
C ILE A 101 -6.69 -8.37 -2.19
N ALA A 102 -6.21 -9.44 -1.55
CA ALA A 102 -6.04 -9.46 -0.11
C ALA A 102 -4.96 -8.47 0.34
N LEU A 103 -3.93 -8.25 -0.49
CA LEU A 103 -2.95 -7.21 -0.26
C LEU A 103 -3.59 -5.82 -0.17
N PHE A 104 -4.43 -5.46 -1.13
CA PHE A 104 -5.13 -4.18 -1.11
C PHE A 104 -6.18 -4.06 -0.02
N LEU A 105 -6.86 -5.17 0.34
CA LEU A 105 -7.90 -5.14 1.36
C LEU A 105 -7.36 -4.98 2.78
N PHE A 106 -6.20 -5.56 3.07
CA PHE A 106 -5.72 -5.66 4.44
C PHE A 106 -4.43 -4.87 4.72
N LEU A 107 -3.75 -4.29 3.73
CA LEU A 107 -2.56 -3.47 3.95
C LEU A 107 -2.80 -2.00 3.54
N ASP A 108 -3.74 -1.39 4.24
CA ASP A 108 -4.08 0.03 4.05
C ASP A 108 -2.88 0.92 4.40
N GLU A 109 -2.22 0.67 5.54
CA GLU A 109 -1.07 1.47 5.99
C GLU A 109 0.13 1.39 5.04
N LEU A 110 0.46 0.21 4.50
CA LEU A 110 1.50 0.08 3.48
C LEU A 110 1.15 0.90 2.23
N THR A 111 -0.13 0.91 1.85
CA THR A 111 -0.61 1.71 0.72
C THR A 111 -0.43 3.19 0.98
N GLU A 112 -0.70 3.66 2.20
CA GLU A 112 -0.48 5.05 2.60
C GLU A 112 1.01 5.42 2.64
N LYS A 113 1.87 4.56 3.20
CA LYS A 113 3.34 4.73 3.18
C LYS A 113 3.88 4.84 1.76
N LEU A 114 3.40 3.97 0.86
CA LEU A 114 3.79 3.99 -0.56
C LEU A 114 3.37 5.28 -1.26
N LYS A 115 2.13 5.74 -1.05
CA LYS A 115 1.65 7.04 -1.58
C LYS A 115 2.49 8.20 -1.05
N TYR A 116 2.84 8.20 0.23
CA TYR A 116 3.68 9.24 0.82
C TYR A 116 5.07 9.28 0.20
N ILE A 117 5.73 8.12 0.07
CA ILE A 117 7.04 8.02 -0.59
C ILE A 117 6.92 8.48 -2.05
N GLN A 118 5.91 8.01 -2.78
CA GLN A 118 5.69 8.39 -4.17
C GLN A 118 5.55 9.92 -4.32
N ASN A 119 4.69 10.56 -3.52
CA ASN A 119 4.54 12.02 -3.57
C ASN A 119 5.86 12.71 -3.24
N LYS A 120 6.52 12.32 -2.15
CA LYS A 120 7.78 12.93 -1.72
C LYS A 120 8.89 12.90 -2.77
N PHE A 121 8.94 11.87 -3.63
CA PHE A 121 9.99 11.75 -4.65
C PHE A 121 9.56 12.21 -6.05
N PHE A 122 8.29 12.07 -6.40
CA PHE A 122 7.82 12.26 -7.77
C PHE A 122 6.92 13.49 -7.95
N GLU A 123 6.40 14.09 -6.88
CA GLU A 123 5.49 15.22 -6.98
C GLU A 123 6.09 16.41 -7.72
N ASP A 124 7.35 16.76 -7.46
CA ASP A 124 8.03 17.86 -8.16
C ASP A 124 8.19 17.57 -9.66
N LEU A 125 8.54 16.33 -10.02
CA LEU A 125 8.69 15.93 -11.41
C LEU A 125 7.34 15.89 -12.13
N PHE A 126 6.32 15.32 -11.50
CA PHE A 126 4.99 15.19 -12.10
C PHE A 126 4.27 16.52 -12.17
N SER A 127 4.39 17.38 -11.16
CA SER A 127 3.80 18.73 -11.21
C SER A 127 4.49 19.66 -12.20
N TRP A 128 5.72 19.33 -12.62
CA TRP A 128 6.36 19.99 -13.74
C TRP A 128 5.79 19.52 -15.09
N ILE A 129 5.58 18.22 -15.27
CA ILE A 129 5.11 17.64 -16.56
C ILE A 129 3.59 17.77 -16.73
N PHE A 130 2.84 17.58 -15.66
CA PHE A 130 1.38 17.49 -15.66
C PHE A 130 0.75 18.56 -14.76
N PRO A 131 -0.32 19.23 -15.22
CA PRO A 131 -1.07 20.17 -14.39
C PRO A 131 -1.69 19.47 -13.17
N LYS A 132 -1.51 20.04 -11.96
CA LYS A 132 -2.03 19.47 -10.70
C LYS A 132 -3.54 19.61 -10.54
N TYR A 133 -4.19 20.53 -11.26
CA TYR A 133 -5.61 20.88 -11.09
C TYR A 133 -6.41 20.60 -12.36
N GLY A 134 -7.72 20.37 -12.19
CA GLY A 134 -8.63 20.04 -13.28
C GLY A 134 -8.61 18.57 -13.71
N SER A 135 -9.38 18.28 -14.76
CA SER A 135 -9.64 16.95 -15.30
C SER A 135 -9.44 16.94 -16.82
N ILE A 136 -8.86 15.84 -17.33
CA ILE A 136 -8.75 15.63 -18.79
C ILE A 136 -10.14 15.52 -19.42
N VAL A 137 -11.11 14.93 -18.71
CA VAL A 137 -12.48 14.72 -19.20
C VAL A 137 -13.18 16.06 -19.40
N ASP A 138 -12.93 17.01 -18.50
CA ASP A 138 -13.51 18.36 -18.54
C ASP A 138 -12.65 19.36 -19.33
N MET A 139 -11.53 18.90 -19.90
CA MET A 139 -10.56 19.69 -20.67
C MET A 139 -10.09 20.98 -19.97
N ASN A 140 -10.06 21.00 -18.63
CA ASN A 140 -9.79 22.19 -17.82
C ASN A 140 -8.51 22.08 -16.99
N LEU A 141 -7.55 21.27 -17.45
CA LEU A 141 -6.27 21.09 -16.76
C LEU A 141 -5.52 22.41 -16.56
N SER A 142 -5.09 22.67 -15.34
CA SER A 142 -4.43 23.92 -14.95
C SER A 142 -3.35 23.69 -13.90
N TYR A 143 -2.28 24.48 -13.96
CA TYR A 143 -1.24 24.51 -12.93
C TYR A 143 -1.61 25.44 -11.76
N THR A 144 -2.66 26.25 -11.91
CA THR A 144 -3.21 27.09 -10.86
C THR A 144 -4.59 26.60 -10.43
N PRO A 145 -4.95 26.69 -9.14
CA PRO A 145 -6.28 26.28 -8.66
C PRO A 145 -7.37 27.02 -9.45
N THR A 146 -8.33 26.28 -9.97
CA THR A 146 -9.42 26.85 -10.79
C THR A 146 -10.73 26.96 -10.01
N THR A 147 -10.90 26.13 -8.98
CA THR A 147 -12.10 26.10 -8.14
C THR A 147 -11.80 26.51 -6.69
N GLU A 148 -12.83 26.95 -5.97
CA GLU A 148 -12.69 27.32 -4.55
C GLU A 148 -12.28 26.12 -3.67
N GLU A 149 -12.61 24.90 -4.07
CA GLU A 149 -12.22 23.67 -3.36
C GLU A 149 -10.73 23.36 -3.54
N GLU A 150 -10.22 23.47 -4.76
CA GLU A 150 -8.78 23.33 -5.06
C GLU A 150 -7.96 24.44 -4.38
N LEU A 151 -8.50 25.66 -4.31
CA LEU A 151 -7.86 26.79 -3.64
C LEU A 151 -7.76 26.55 -2.12
N LYS A 152 -8.80 25.97 -1.51
CA LYS A 152 -8.78 25.57 -0.09
C LYS A 152 -7.74 24.47 0.15
N ALA A 153 -7.74 23.41 -0.67
CA ALA A 153 -6.74 22.34 -0.57
C ALA A 153 -5.30 22.85 -0.70
N HIS A 154 -5.03 23.72 -1.68
CA HIS A 154 -3.72 24.36 -1.87
C HIS A 154 -3.32 25.26 -0.69
N ASN A 155 -4.26 25.97 -0.07
CA ASN A 155 -3.99 26.82 1.09
C ASN A 155 -3.75 25.99 2.36
N ASP A 156 -4.45 24.87 2.53
CA ASP A 156 -4.26 23.94 3.65
C ASP A 156 -2.89 23.26 3.56
N GLU A 157 -2.49 22.84 2.37
CA GLU A 157 -1.16 22.27 2.08
C GLU A 157 -0.02 23.27 2.40
N ASN A 158 -0.18 24.53 1.99
CA ASN A 158 0.77 25.61 2.31
C ASN A 158 0.84 25.94 3.82
N ASN A 159 -0.28 25.83 4.54
CA ASN A 159 -0.31 26.04 5.99
C ASN A 159 0.35 24.88 6.76
N ILE A 160 0.17 23.64 6.31
CA ILE A 160 0.85 22.46 6.87
C ILE A 160 2.37 22.58 6.66
N SER A 161 2.80 22.93 5.45
CA SER A 161 4.23 23.14 5.12
C SER A 161 4.90 24.22 6.00
N LYS A 162 4.23 25.36 6.21
CA LYS A 162 4.73 26.42 7.11
C LYS A 162 4.85 25.98 8.58
N LYS A 163 3.89 25.19 9.08
CA LYS A 163 3.89 24.72 10.48
C LYS A 163 5.08 23.78 10.75
N VAL A 164 5.45 22.94 9.78
CA VAL A 164 6.63 22.06 9.84
C VAL A 164 7.94 22.86 9.85
N THR A 165 8.03 23.98 9.12
CA THR A 165 9.24 24.82 9.11
C THR A 165 9.42 25.63 10.39
N THR A 166 8.33 26.10 11.02
CA THR A 166 8.40 26.90 12.26
C THR A 166 8.61 26.07 13.54
N GLY A 167 8.37 24.75 13.52
CA GLY A 167 8.62 23.86 14.66
C GLY A 167 10.10 23.55 14.92
N SER A 168 10.99 23.80 13.94
CA SER A 168 12.43 23.52 14.02
C SER A 168 13.27 24.70 14.51
N ALA A 169 12.69 25.90 14.64
CA ALA A 169 13.46 27.13 14.88
C ALA A 169 13.56 27.59 16.36
N HIS A 170 13.06 26.82 17.33
CA HIS A 170 13.11 27.23 18.75
C HIS A 170 13.80 26.18 19.65
N ALA A 171 15.09 25.95 19.41
CA ALA A 171 15.96 25.24 20.36
C ALA A 171 17.43 25.68 20.29
N THR A 172 17.69 26.97 20.12
CA THR A 172 19.03 27.53 20.38
C THR A 172 18.88 28.96 20.87
N ASP A 173 18.55 29.14 22.15
CA ASP A 173 19.02 30.32 22.84
C ASP A 173 19.12 30.10 24.35
N HIS A 174 20.18 30.66 24.93
CA HIS A 174 20.56 30.70 26.35
C HIS A 174 21.36 29.53 26.94
N ALA A 175 22.68 29.58 26.73
CA ALA A 175 23.64 29.21 27.78
C ALA A 175 24.97 29.96 27.61
N HIS A 176 24.97 31.30 27.79
CA HIS A 176 26.18 32.06 28.08
C HIS A 176 25.89 33.26 28.99
N ALA A 177 26.06 33.06 30.29
CA ALA A 177 26.37 34.02 31.35
C ALA A 177 26.45 33.19 32.65
N GLY A 178 27.59 32.92 33.27
CA GLY A 178 28.52 33.89 33.84
C GLY A 178 28.29 33.96 35.35
N HIS A 179 29.11 33.27 36.15
CA HIS A 179 29.38 33.70 37.52
C HIS A 179 30.74 33.17 38.00
N GLY A 180 31.67 34.10 38.19
CA GLY A 180 32.85 33.87 39.01
C GLY A 180 32.51 33.96 40.49
N LYS A 181 33.22 33.15 41.28
CA LYS A 181 34.10 33.56 42.38
C LYS A 181 35.07 32.43 42.67
#